data_AF-D4XV98-F1
#
_entry.id   AF-D4XV98-F1
#
_cell.length_a   1.000
_cell.length_b   1.000
_cell.length_c   1.000
_cell.angle_alpha   90.00
_cell.angle_beta   90.00
_cell.angle_gamma   90.00
#
_symmetry.space_group_name_H-M   'P 1'
#
loop_
_entity.id
_entity.type
_entity.pdbx_description
1 polymer ?
#
loop_
_entity_poly.entity_id
_entity_poly.type
_entity_poly.pdbx_seq_one_letter_code
_entity_poly.pdbx_strand_id
1 'polypeptide(L)'
;MLSQFIEYDEYELLNERETQDFKSVYIDLNEKYKKISQNDLTSIIPDLVFEVELIKSQEINLDYILYLIQERLSSLKEHNKPFDKQELEKIINSNTRLRSKKELIFAFIDKVNNQGTYNPENFISDYFEFHEKLKYKALNDLIEQEDLKDNETKDFIADSFSRGYPKIESAEVIKLFKKEESLIAQPIDKTKGFKNRREERTKNLLEKIKAFFEKFKTW
;
A
#
# COMPACT_ATOMS: atom_id res chain seq x y z
N MET A 1 -18.04 -42.53 -4.74
CA MET A 1 -18.82 -41.80 -5.75
C MET A 1 -19.49 -40.63 -5.06
N LEU A 2 -18.92 -39.42 -5.19
CA LEU A 2 -19.59 -38.18 -4.78
C LEU A 2 -20.29 -37.64 -6.03
N SER A 3 -21.50 -38.12 -6.30
CA SER A 3 -22.33 -37.63 -7.40
C SER A 3 -23.46 -36.78 -6.83
N GLN A 4 -23.15 -35.55 -6.45
CA GLN A 4 -24.14 -34.47 -6.32
C GLN A 4 -23.49 -33.17 -6.81
N PHE A 5 -23.15 -33.15 -8.11
CA PHE A 5 -23.16 -31.88 -8.83
C PHE A 5 -24.62 -31.52 -9.00
N ILE A 6 -25.07 -30.53 -8.25
CA ILE A 6 -26.36 -29.88 -8.45
C ILE A 6 -26.28 -29.27 -9.86
N GLU A 7 -27.17 -29.70 -10.76
CA GLU A 7 -27.45 -28.98 -12.00
C GLU A 7 -27.87 -27.56 -11.61
N TYR A 8 -26.99 -26.59 -11.85
CA TYR A 8 -27.33 -25.19 -11.67
C TYR A 8 -28.18 -24.76 -12.85
N ASP A 9 -29.51 -24.77 -12.66
CA ASP A 9 -30.43 -24.01 -13.51
C ASP A 9 -29.97 -22.54 -13.55
N GLU A 10 -30.16 -21.90 -14.71
CA GLU A 10 -29.81 -20.50 -14.99
C GLU A 10 -30.26 -19.55 -13.87
N TYR A 11 -29.38 -19.27 -12.91
CA TYR A 11 -29.56 -18.14 -12.02
C TYR A 11 -29.23 -16.87 -12.81
N GLU A 12 -30.13 -15.89 -12.77
CA GLU A 12 -29.81 -14.51 -13.17
C GLU A 12 -28.53 -14.09 -12.44
N LEU A 13 -27.46 -13.91 -13.20
CA LEU A 13 -26.22 -13.36 -12.68
C LEU A 13 -26.57 -11.98 -12.13
N LEU A 14 -26.37 -11.80 -10.81
CA LEU A 14 -26.52 -10.50 -10.16
C LEU A 14 -25.73 -9.47 -10.95
N ASN A 15 -26.35 -8.33 -11.26
CA ASN A 15 -25.60 -7.26 -11.89
C ASN A 15 -24.56 -6.70 -10.90
N GLU A 16 -23.60 -5.92 -11.41
CA GLU A 16 -22.49 -5.41 -10.58
C GLU A 16 -23.00 -4.60 -9.37
N ARG A 17 -24.09 -3.83 -9.53
CA ARG A 17 -24.66 -3.03 -8.44
C ARG A 17 -25.27 -3.92 -7.37
N GLU A 18 -26.09 -4.89 -7.75
CA GLU A 18 -26.72 -5.84 -6.81
C GLU A 18 -25.65 -6.64 -6.07
N THR A 19 -24.62 -7.10 -6.78
CA THR A 19 -23.49 -7.80 -6.17
C THR A 19 -22.79 -6.93 -5.12
N GLN A 20 -22.61 -5.63 -5.39
CA GLN A 20 -22.01 -4.70 -4.42
C GLN A 20 -22.91 -4.44 -3.22
N ASP A 21 -24.22 -4.26 -3.44
CA ASP A 21 -25.19 -4.04 -2.37
C ASP A 21 -25.24 -5.25 -1.42
N PHE A 22 -25.26 -6.48 -1.95
CA PHE A 22 -25.20 -7.69 -1.14
C PHE A 22 -23.87 -7.86 -0.38
N LYS A 23 -22.74 -7.51 -1.00
CA LYS A 23 -21.43 -7.50 -0.31
C LYS A 23 -21.41 -6.51 0.85
N SER A 24 -21.95 -5.31 0.67
CA SER A 24 -22.02 -4.28 1.72
C SER A 24 -22.83 -4.80 2.91
N VAL A 25 -24.03 -5.34 2.65
CA VAL A 25 -24.90 -5.91 3.69
C VAL A 25 -24.21 -7.05 4.43
N TYR A 26 -23.51 -7.94 3.73
CA TYR A 26 -22.79 -9.06 4.34
C TYR A 26 -21.65 -8.60 5.26
N ILE A 27 -20.89 -7.57 4.85
CA ILE A 27 -19.82 -6.97 5.67
C ILE A 27 -20.42 -6.33 6.92
N ASP A 28 -21.50 -5.56 6.78
CA ASP A 28 -22.18 -4.88 7.90
C ASP A 28 -22.71 -5.89 8.93
N LEU A 29 -23.29 -7.00 8.46
CA LEU A 29 -23.74 -8.09 9.33
C LEU A 29 -22.55 -8.74 10.05
N ASN A 30 -21.44 -9.03 9.35
CA ASN A 30 -20.25 -9.59 9.97
C ASN A 30 -19.69 -8.66 11.07
N GLU A 31 -19.61 -7.35 10.83
CA GLU A 31 -19.17 -6.39 11.84
C GLU A 31 -20.12 -6.32 13.04
N LYS A 32 -21.42 -6.30 12.78
CA LYS A 32 -22.46 -6.30 13.82
C LYS A 32 -22.34 -7.53 14.71
N TYR A 33 -22.20 -8.72 14.13
CA TYR A 33 -22.14 -9.98 14.88
C TYR A 33 -20.79 -10.27 15.50
N LYS A 34 -19.67 -9.77 14.95
CA LYS A 34 -18.37 -9.78 15.63
C LYS A 34 -18.40 -9.01 16.95
N LYS A 35 -19.03 -7.84 16.97
CA LYS A 35 -19.18 -7.00 18.18
C LYS A 35 -20.08 -7.65 19.24
N ILE A 36 -21.10 -8.42 18.81
CA ILE A 36 -22.02 -9.13 19.70
C ILE A 36 -21.37 -10.38 20.32
N SER A 37 -20.57 -11.14 19.57
CA SER A 37 -19.91 -12.36 20.08
C SER A 37 -18.90 -12.11 21.21
N GLN A 38 -18.45 -10.86 21.41
CA GLN A 38 -17.56 -10.48 22.50
C GLN A 38 -18.29 -10.26 23.85
N ASN A 39 -19.61 -10.10 23.86
CA ASN A 39 -20.36 -9.67 25.06
C ASN A 39 -21.48 -10.62 25.55
N ASP A 40 -21.91 -11.63 24.78
CA ASP A 40 -22.99 -12.55 25.21
C ASP A 40 -22.69 -14.02 24.86
N LEU A 41 -22.55 -14.87 25.91
CA LEU A 41 -22.19 -16.30 25.82
C LEU A 41 -23.39 -17.26 25.69
N THR A 42 -24.61 -16.77 25.44
CA THR A 42 -25.84 -17.59 25.41
C THR A 42 -26.63 -17.54 24.09
N SER A 43 -26.07 -16.90 23.05
CA SER A 43 -26.70 -16.85 21.74
C SER A 43 -26.31 -18.04 20.86
N ILE A 44 -27.17 -18.45 19.92
CA ILE A 44 -26.93 -19.53 18.92
C ILE A 44 -25.93 -19.08 17.82
N ILE A 45 -25.46 -17.82 17.87
CA ILE A 45 -24.53 -17.18 16.93
C ILE A 45 -23.12 -17.81 16.80
N PRO A 46 -22.53 -18.53 17.79
CA PRO A 46 -21.16 -19.05 17.68
C PRO A 46 -20.90 -20.00 16.51
N ASP A 47 -21.94 -20.67 15.99
CA ASP A 47 -21.82 -21.64 14.89
C ASP A 47 -21.85 -20.98 13.49
N LEU A 48 -22.05 -19.67 13.41
CA LEU A 48 -22.06 -18.93 12.14
C LEU A 48 -20.65 -18.46 11.78
N VAL A 49 -19.95 -19.23 10.94
CA VAL A 49 -18.64 -18.84 10.38
C VAL A 49 -18.86 -17.98 9.13
N PHE A 50 -18.57 -16.68 9.22
CA PHE A 50 -18.53 -15.81 8.05
C PHE A 50 -17.24 -16.07 7.25
N GLU A 51 -17.35 -16.57 6.02
CA GLU A 51 -16.24 -16.71 5.06
C GLU A 51 -15.89 -15.37 4.40
N VAL A 52 -15.44 -14.40 5.21
CA VAL A 52 -15.05 -13.07 4.71
C VAL A 52 -13.72 -13.05 3.97
N GLU A 53 -12.92 -14.12 4.01
CA GLU A 53 -11.68 -14.18 3.24
C GLU A 53 -11.94 -14.16 1.73
N LEU A 54 -13.04 -14.77 1.25
CA LEU A 54 -13.43 -14.78 -0.17
C LEU A 54 -13.97 -13.42 -0.65
N ILE A 55 -14.63 -12.67 0.23
CA ILE A 55 -15.18 -11.33 -0.10
C ILE A 55 -14.08 -10.26 -0.05
N LYS A 56 -13.10 -10.41 0.84
CA LYS A 56 -11.91 -9.53 0.89
C LYS A 56 -10.98 -9.69 -0.31
N SER A 57 -11.04 -10.81 -1.02
CA SER A 57 -10.07 -11.15 -2.07
C SER A 57 -10.40 -10.60 -3.47
N GLN A 58 -11.47 -9.80 -3.62
CA GLN A 58 -11.63 -8.91 -4.78
C GLN A 58 -11.00 -7.53 -4.56
N GLU A 59 -9.89 -7.50 -3.82
CA GLU A 59 -9.03 -6.33 -3.78
C GLU A 59 -8.44 -6.11 -5.17
N ILE A 60 -8.78 -4.97 -5.76
CA ILE A 60 -8.19 -4.49 -7.01
C ILE A 60 -6.66 -4.46 -6.80
N ASN A 61 -5.96 -5.42 -7.40
CA ASN A 61 -4.49 -5.51 -7.40
C ASN A 61 -3.92 -4.31 -8.17
N LEU A 62 -2.77 -3.77 -7.75
CA LEU A 62 -2.09 -2.64 -8.39
C LEU A 62 -2.00 -2.82 -9.91
N ASP A 63 -1.69 -4.04 -10.36
CA ASP A 63 -1.62 -4.39 -11.78
C ASP A 63 -2.93 -4.13 -12.52
N TYR A 64 -4.07 -4.43 -11.90
CA TYR A 64 -5.39 -4.18 -12.48
C TYR A 64 -5.71 -2.68 -12.55
N ILE A 65 -5.26 -1.86 -11.58
CA ILE A 65 -5.40 -0.40 -11.69
C ILE A 65 -4.50 0.15 -12.78
N LEU A 66 -3.25 -0.30 -12.85
CA LEU A 66 -2.33 0.12 -13.91
C LEU A 66 -2.89 -0.26 -15.29
N TYR A 67 -3.50 -1.43 -15.40
CA TYR A 67 -4.24 -1.86 -16.59
C TYR A 67 -5.43 -0.93 -16.90
N LEU A 68 -6.31 -0.64 -15.93
CA LEU A 68 -7.44 0.27 -16.13
C LEU A 68 -6.99 1.67 -16.55
N ILE A 69 -5.89 2.16 -15.96
CA ILE A 69 -5.29 3.45 -16.34
C ILE A 69 -4.76 3.37 -17.77
N GLN A 70 -4.04 2.31 -18.13
CA GLN A 70 -3.51 2.08 -19.48
C GLN A 70 -4.63 2.02 -20.54
N GLU A 71 -5.72 1.30 -20.26
CA GLU A 71 -6.87 1.19 -21.16
C GLU A 71 -7.51 2.56 -21.40
N ARG A 72 -7.73 3.32 -20.32
CA ARG A 72 -8.28 4.69 -20.37
C ARG A 72 -7.37 5.64 -21.13
N LEU A 73 -6.07 5.58 -20.85
CA LEU A 73 -5.06 6.36 -21.53
C LEU A 73 -5.08 6.09 -23.05
N SER A 74 -5.13 4.81 -23.44
CA SER A 74 -5.21 4.39 -24.85
C SER A 74 -6.43 4.98 -25.56
N SER A 75 -7.61 4.88 -24.95
CA SER A 75 -8.84 5.48 -25.49
C SER A 75 -8.76 7.00 -25.61
N LEU A 76 -8.18 7.70 -24.63
CA LEU A 76 -8.03 9.16 -24.69
C LEU A 76 -7.02 9.62 -25.74
N LYS A 77 -5.98 8.83 -26.01
CA LYS A 77 -5.02 9.07 -27.09
C LYS A 77 -5.69 8.99 -28.46
N GLU A 78 -6.56 8.01 -28.68
CA GLU A 78 -7.36 7.91 -29.92
C GLU A 78 -8.27 9.14 -30.12
N HIS A 79 -8.74 9.75 -29.03
CA HIS A 79 -9.60 10.92 -29.06
C HIS A 79 -8.87 12.26 -28.87
N ASN A 80 -7.53 12.28 -28.84
CA ASN A 80 -6.68 13.45 -28.64
C ASN A 80 -7.07 14.31 -27.41
N LYS A 81 -7.48 13.64 -26.32
CA LYS A 81 -7.88 14.27 -25.06
C LYS A 81 -6.80 14.10 -23.99
N PRO A 82 -6.55 15.13 -23.15
CA PRO A 82 -5.70 14.98 -21.98
C PRO A 82 -6.36 14.07 -20.95
N PHE A 83 -5.54 13.38 -20.16
CA PHE A 83 -6.00 12.51 -19.09
C PHE A 83 -6.58 13.30 -17.91
N ASP A 84 -7.81 12.96 -17.48
CA ASP A 84 -8.47 13.62 -16.34
C ASP A 84 -8.07 12.96 -15.02
N LYS A 85 -7.39 13.74 -14.16
CA LYS A 85 -7.01 13.31 -12.80
C LYS A 85 -8.22 12.97 -11.92
N GLN A 86 -9.38 13.59 -12.16
CA GLN A 86 -10.56 13.39 -11.32
C GLN A 86 -11.14 11.98 -11.47
N GLU A 87 -11.02 11.37 -12.64
CA GLU A 87 -11.51 10.01 -12.90
C GLU A 87 -10.64 8.96 -12.20
N LEU A 88 -9.32 9.13 -12.30
CA LEU A 88 -8.34 8.33 -11.57
C LEU A 88 -8.49 8.47 -10.06
N GLU A 89 -8.76 9.69 -9.58
CA GLU A 89 -8.97 9.93 -8.16
C GLU A 89 -10.15 9.13 -7.61
N LYS A 90 -11.23 8.96 -8.38
CA LYS A 90 -12.36 8.10 -7.99
C LYS A 90 -11.95 6.64 -7.88
N ILE A 91 -11.16 6.14 -8.84
CA ILE A 91 -10.66 4.75 -8.86
C ILE A 91 -9.69 4.49 -7.69
N ILE A 92 -8.80 5.45 -7.39
CA ILE A 92 -7.85 5.31 -6.27
C ILE A 92 -8.56 5.45 -4.92
N ASN A 93 -9.53 6.36 -4.79
CA ASN A 93 -10.22 6.58 -3.52
C ASN A 93 -11.20 5.45 -3.16
N SER A 94 -11.73 4.72 -4.16
CA SER A 94 -12.62 3.58 -3.94
C SER A 94 -11.93 2.39 -3.28
N ASN A 95 -10.59 2.29 -3.39
CA ASN A 95 -9.81 1.25 -2.75
C ASN A 95 -8.89 1.81 -1.65
N THR A 96 -9.19 1.46 -0.40
CA THR A 96 -8.45 1.88 0.79
C THR A 96 -6.95 1.60 0.71
N ARG A 97 -6.54 0.49 0.09
CA ARG A 97 -5.13 0.11 -0.07
C ARG A 97 -4.38 1.04 -1.03
N LEU A 98 -5.04 1.51 -2.09
CA LEU A 98 -4.46 2.42 -3.07
C LEU A 98 -4.29 3.85 -2.57
N ARG A 99 -5.05 4.26 -1.56
CA ARG A 99 -4.94 5.60 -0.96
C ARG A 99 -3.51 5.88 -0.49
N SER A 100 -2.84 4.88 0.08
CA SER A 100 -1.43 4.98 0.52
C SER A 100 -0.44 5.23 -0.63
N LYS A 101 -0.81 4.88 -1.86
CA LYS A 101 0.01 5.00 -3.08
C LYS A 101 -0.46 6.08 -4.04
N LYS A 102 -1.53 6.79 -3.70
CA LYS A 102 -2.15 7.85 -4.52
C LYS A 102 -1.09 8.82 -5.06
N GLU A 103 -0.21 9.29 -4.18
CA GLU A 103 0.87 10.22 -4.54
C GLU A 103 1.80 9.65 -5.60
N LEU A 104 2.18 8.36 -5.49
CA LEU A 104 3.10 7.73 -6.44
C LEU A 104 2.46 7.54 -7.82
N ILE A 105 1.20 7.11 -7.84
CA ILE A 105 0.44 6.93 -9.10
C ILE A 105 0.22 8.28 -9.77
N PHE A 106 -0.14 9.32 -8.99
CA PHE A 106 -0.33 10.67 -9.52
C PHE A 106 0.99 11.25 -10.05
N ALA A 107 2.09 11.08 -9.32
CA ALA A 107 3.40 11.54 -9.78
C ALA A 107 3.84 10.86 -11.09
N PHE A 108 3.50 9.58 -11.26
CA PHE A 108 3.77 8.88 -12.52
C PHE A 108 2.94 9.44 -13.68
N ILE A 109 1.64 9.65 -13.47
CA ILE A 109 0.75 10.16 -14.51
C ILE A 109 1.11 11.60 -14.88
N ASP A 110 1.52 12.42 -13.92
CA ASP A 110 2.04 13.76 -14.19
C ASP A 110 3.31 13.74 -15.04
N LYS A 111 4.24 12.82 -14.74
CA LYS A 111 5.42 12.61 -15.57
C LYS A 111 5.03 12.22 -17.00
N VAL A 112 4.12 11.26 -17.15
CA VAL A 112 3.64 10.78 -18.47
C VAL A 112 2.98 11.91 -19.27
N ASN A 113 2.09 12.68 -18.64
CA ASN A 113 1.42 13.82 -19.27
C ASN A 113 2.43 14.90 -19.72
N ASN A 114 3.41 15.22 -18.88
CA ASN A 114 4.44 16.22 -19.19
C ASN A 114 5.39 15.80 -20.32
N GLN A 115 5.63 14.49 -20.48
CA GLN A 115 6.46 13.96 -21.58
C GLN A 115 5.72 13.99 -22.92
N GLY A 116 4.41 14.20 -22.95
CA GLY A 116 3.59 14.37 -24.15
C GLY A 116 3.46 13.12 -25.03
N THR A 117 4.19 12.06 -24.72
CA THR A 117 4.24 10.82 -25.49
C THR A 117 4.49 9.66 -24.54
N TYR A 118 3.61 8.66 -24.57
CA TYR A 118 3.83 7.37 -23.91
C TYR A 118 3.36 6.24 -24.83
N ASN A 119 3.99 5.07 -24.66
CA ASN A 119 3.54 3.84 -25.30
C ASN A 119 2.62 3.09 -24.31
N PRO A 120 1.33 2.90 -24.62
CA PRO A 120 0.44 2.13 -23.76
C PRO A 120 1.00 0.75 -23.44
N GLU A 121 1.63 0.06 -24.39
CA GLU A 121 2.17 -1.30 -24.20
C GLU A 121 3.26 -1.36 -23.13
N ASN A 122 4.02 -0.28 -22.96
CA ASN A 122 5.09 -0.20 -21.97
C ASN A 122 4.64 0.43 -20.65
N PHE A 123 3.40 0.91 -20.54
CA PHE A 123 2.94 1.73 -19.41
C PHE A 123 3.18 1.07 -18.04
N ILE A 124 2.87 -0.22 -17.93
CA ILE A 124 3.08 -0.99 -16.69
C ILE A 124 4.58 -1.13 -16.38
N SER A 125 5.40 -1.47 -17.37
CA SER A 125 6.86 -1.57 -17.21
C SER A 125 7.48 -0.22 -16.82
N ASP A 126 7.06 0.86 -17.49
CA ASP A 126 7.50 2.23 -17.23
C ASP A 126 7.12 2.68 -15.82
N TYR A 127 5.97 2.24 -15.31
CA TYR A 127 5.56 2.49 -13.92
C TYR A 127 6.49 1.79 -12.94
N PHE A 128 6.79 0.51 -13.13
CA PHE A 128 7.68 -0.22 -12.23
C PHE A 128 9.11 0.34 -12.27
N GLU A 129 9.62 0.72 -13.44
CA GLU A 129 10.92 1.38 -13.56
C GLU A 129 10.91 2.74 -12.85
N PHE A 130 9.84 3.52 -13.00
CA PHE A 130 9.66 4.78 -12.28
C PHE A 130 9.60 4.59 -10.77
N HIS A 131 8.86 3.58 -10.30
CA HIS A 131 8.74 3.21 -8.90
C HIS A 131 10.11 2.86 -8.31
N GLU A 132 10.88 2.02 -8.98
CA GLU A 132 12.23 1.63 -8.53
C GLU A 132 13.19 2.82 -8.48
N LYS A 133 13.16 3.69 -9.50
CA LYS A 133 13.98 4.92 -9.51
C LYS A 133 13.61 5.85 -8.36
N LEU A 134 12.32 6.04 -8.08
CA LEU A 134 11.86 6.85 -6.95
C LEU A 134 12.25 6.24 -5.62
N LYS A 135 12.09 4.91 -5.46
CA LYS A 135 12.47 4.19 -4.24
C LYS A 135 13.97 4.34 -3.98
N TYR A 136 14.80 4.14 -5.01
CA TYR A 136 16.25 4.30 -4.92
C TYR A 136 16.65 5.73 -4.53
N LYS A 137 16.04 6.73 -5.18
CA LYS A 137 16.30 8.14 -4.85
C LYS A 137 15.91 8.46 -3.40
N ALA A 138 14.69 8.10 -2.99
CA ALA A 138 14.20 8.36 -1.65
C ALA A 138 15.01 7.64 -0.57
N LEU A 139 15.56 6.45 -0.86
CA LEU A 139 16.46 5.75 0.03
C LEU A 139 17.80 6.49 0.20
N ASN A 140 18.41 6.96 -0.89
CA ASN A 140 19.64 7.74 -0.80
C ASN A 140 19.43 9.07 -0.07
N ASP A 141 18.31 9.75 -0.35
CA ASP A 141 17.93 10.98 0.36
C ASP A 141 17.79 10.72 1.87
N LEU A 142 17.17 9.59 2.26
CA LEU A 142 17.05 9.18 3.66
C LEU A 142 18.43 8.90 4.28
N ILE A 143 19.30 8.18 3.58
CA ILE A 143 20.67 7.86 4.03
C ILE A 143 21.49 9.13 4.25
N GLU A 144 21.38 10.11 3.36
CA GLU A 144 22.10 11.37 3.46
C GLU A 144 21.55 12.25 4.59
N GLN A 145 20.23 12.44 4.64
CA GLN A 145 19.58 13.31 5.65
C GLN A 145 19.74 12.80 7.08
N GLU A 146 19.79 11.48 7.26
CA GLU A 146 19.89 10.83 8.56
C GLU A 146 21.32 10.39 8.92
N ASP A 147 22.30 10.71 8.07
CA ASP A 147 23.71 10.32 8.21
C ASP A 147 23.87 8.81 8.53
N LEU A 148 23.20 8.00 7.71
CA LEU A 148 23.22 6.55 7.83
C LEU A 148 24.36 5.94 7.02
N LYS A 149 24.75 4.72 7.39
CA LYS A 149 25.73 3.92 6.68
C LYS A 149 25.08 3.36 5.42
N ASP A 150 25.67 3.66 4.28
CA ASP A 150 25.04 3.43 2.98
C ASP A 150 24.71 1.95 2.74
N ASN A 151 25.73 1.09 2.71
CA ASN A 151 25.57 -0.34 2.45
C ASN A 151 24.67 -1.03 3.48
N GLU A 152 24.94 -0.83 4.78
CA GLU A 152 24.17 -1.46 5.85
C GLU A 152 22.67 -1.07 5.80
N THR A 153 22.37 0.19 5.46
CA THR A 153 20.98 0.64 5.33
C THR A 153 20.32 0.08 4.09
N LYS A 154 21.02 0.03 2.95
CA LYS A 154 20.52 -0.57 1.72
C LYS A 154 20.20 -2.05 1.92
N ASP A 155 21.10 -2.79 2.55
CA ASP A 155 20.91 -4.21 2.85
C ASP A 155 19.74 -4.42 3.81
N PHE A 156 19.65 -3.63 4.89
CA PHE A 156 18.56 -3.68 5.85
C PHE A 156 17.18 -3.45 5.19
N ILE A 157 17.09 -2.45 4.32
CA ILE A 157 15.86 -2.11 3.62
C ILE A 157 15.51 -3.18 2.59
N ALA A 158 16.49 -3.69 1.82
CA ALA A 158 16.29 -4.77 0.85
C ALA A 158 15.77 -6.04 1.53
N ASP A 159 16.37 -6.43 2.64
CA ASP A 159 16.00 -7.60 3.44
C ASP A 159 14.59 -7.44 4.06
N SER A 160 14.24 -6.22 4.47
CA SER A 160 12.88 -5.88 4.92
C SER A 160 11.83 -6.04 3.80
N PHE A 161 12.12 -5.62 2.57
CA PHE A 161 11.22 -5.84 1.43
C PHE A 161 11.13 -7.30 1.03
N SER A 162 12.25 -8.03 1.04
CA SER A 162 12.26 -9.46 0.73
C SER A 162 11.39 -10.27 1.70
N ARG A 163 11.26 -9.83 2.95
CA ARG A 163 10.40 -10.46 3.96
C ARG A 163 8.93 -10.00 3.92
N GLY A 164 8.62 -8.94 3.19
CA GLY A 164 7.27 -8.33 3.15
C GLY A 164 6.87 -7.57 4.41
N TYR A 165 7.70 -7.56 5.45
CA TYR A 165 7.52 -6.73 6.65
C TYR A 165 8.88 -6.25 7.17
N PRO A 166 8.95 -5.02 7.70
CA PRO A 166 10.19 -4.50 8.22
C PRO A 166 10.31 -4.98 9.67
N LYS A 167 11.28 -5.86 9.94
CA LYS A 167 11.66 -6.21 11.31
C LYS A 167 12.48 -5.04 11.84
N ILE A 168 11.82 -4.04 12.42
CA ILE A 168 12.50 -2.83 12.87
C ILE A 168 12.60 -2.82 14.39
N GLU A 169 13.62 -3.51 14.91
CA GLU A 169 13.99 -3.41 16.32
C GLU A 169 14.86 -2.16 16.54
N SER A 170 14.67 -1.46 17.66
CA SER A 170 15.47 -0.27 17.98
C SER A 170 16.98 -0.54 17.98
N ALA A 171 17.39 -1.76 18.34
CA ALA A 171 18.80 -2.17 18.33
C ALA A 171 19.38 -2.28 16.91
N GLU A 172 18.58 -2.67 15.92
CA GLU A 172 19.02 -2.74 14.52
C GLU A 172 19.10 -1.34 13.91
N VAL A 173 18.10 -0.47 14.19
CA VAL A 173 18.10 0.93 13.73
C VAL A 173 19.29 1.71 14.25
N ILE A 174 19.69 1.49 15.51
CA ILE A 174 20.86 2.14 16.11
C ILE A 174 22.15 1.82 15.33
N LYS A 175 22.27 0.62 14.75
CA LYS A 175 23.47 0.19 14.02
C LYS A 175 23.63 0.89 12.67
N LEU A 176 22.53 1.40 12.11
CA LEU A 176 22.50 2.06 10.80
C LEU A 176 23.18 3.43 10.80
N PHE A 177 23.29 4.10 11.96
CA PHE A 177 23.93 5.41 12.04
C PHE A 177 25.45 5.29 11.79
N LYS A 178 26.03 6.23 11.02
CA LYS A 178 27.47 6.26 10.76
C LYS A 178 28.30 6.53 12.01
N LYS A 179 27.83 7.45 12.86
CA LYS A 179 28.53 7.89 14.06
C LYS A 179 27.58 7.94 15.25
N GLU A 180 28.12 7.76 16.45
CA GLU A 180 27.34 7.97 17.68
C GLU A 180 26.83 9.42 17.80
N GLU A 181 27.56 10.37 17.22
CA GLU A 181 27.17 11.78 17.16
C GLU A 181 25.91 11.99 16.30
N SER A 182 25.69 11.15 15.28
CA SER A 182 24.48 11.20 14.43
C SER A 182 23.22 10.80 15.22
N LEU A 183 23.37 10.07 16.33
CA LEU A 183 22.27 9.76 17.26
C LEU A 183 21.78 10.98 18.06
N ILE A 184 22.54 12.09 18.05
CA ILE A 184 22.25 13.31 18.82
C ILE A 184 22.25 14.58 17.96
N ALA A 185 22.58 14.49 16.67
CA ALA A 185 22.70 15.61 15.74
C ALA A 185 21.38 15.86 14.98
N GLN A 186 20.52 16.71 15.52
CA GLN A 186 19.43 17.47 14.88
C GLN A 186 18.82 18.42 15.96
N PRO A 187 17.85 19.33 15.69
CA PRO A 187 17.41 20.31 16.70
C PRO A 187 16.51 19.64 17.74
N ILE A 188 17.11 18.77 18.53
CA ILE A 188 16.54 18.18 19.72
C ILE A 188 16.79 19.19 20.82
N ASP A 189 15.77 19.44 21.63
CA ASP A 189 15.84 20.33 22.77
C ASP A 189 17.11 20.04 23.60
N LYS A 190 18.07 20.97 23.57
CA LYS A 190 19.39 20.83 24.22
C LYS A 190 19.25 20.71 25.74
N THR A 191 18.07 20.98 26.29
CA THR A 191 17.76 20.81 27.71
C THR A 191 17.56 19.34 28.11
N LYS A 192 17.32 18.43 27.15
CA LYS A 192 17.14 17.00 27.44
C LYS A 192 18.48 16.26 27.59
N GLY A 193 18.53 15.39 28.60
CA GLY A 193 19.67 14.49 28.85
C GLY A 193 20.02 13.60 27.65
N PHE A 194 21.30 13.20 27.55
CA PHE A 194 21.85 12.45 26.41
C PHE A 194 21.05 11.20 26.03
N LYS A 195 20.62 10.40 27.01
CA LYS A 195 19.83 9.18 26.79
C LYS A 195 18.49 9.46 26.09
N ASN A 196 17.78 10.51 26.51
CA ASN A 196 16.48 10.88 25.95
C ASN A 196 16.61 11.34 24.49
N ARG A 197 17.71 12.03 24.14
CA ARG A 197 17.97 12.48 22.76
C ARG A 197 18.21 11.30 21.81
N ARG A 198 18.96 10.29 22.26
CA ARG A 198 19.21 9.07 21.48
C ARG A 198 17.93 8.26 21.24
N GLU A 199 17.11 8.09 22.27
CA GLU A 199 15.84 7.37 22.16
C GLU A 199 14.87 8.08 21.21
N GLU A 200 14.76 9.40 21.31
CA GLU A 200 13.93 10.23 20.42
C GLU A 200 14.40 10.16 18.96
N ARG A 201 15.72 10.24 18.72
CA ARG A 201 16.29 10.11 17.36
C ARG A 201 16.04 8.73 16.76
N THR A 202 16.23 7.68 17.54
CA THR A 202 15.99 6.29 17.11
C THR A 202 14.52 6.09 16.74
N LYS A 203 13.60 6.64 17.55
CA LYS A 203 12.17 6.59 17.28
C LYS A 203 11.79 7.37 16.01
N ASN A 204 12.37 8.54 15.79
CA ASN A 204 12.10 9.32 14.58
C ASN A 204 12.58 8.59 13.32
N LEU A 205 13.78 7.98 13.35
CA LEU A 205 14.27 7.19 12.21
C LEU A 205 13.40 5.95 11.98
N LEU A 206 12.96 5.27 13.06
CA LEU A 206 12.02 4.15 12.98
C LEU A 206 10.74 4.54 12.25
N GLU A 207 10.15 5.69 12.58
CA GLU A 207 8.94 6.20 11.92
C GLU A 207 9.19 6.52 10.45
N LYS A 208 10.33 7.13 10.11
CA LYS A 208 10.72 7.39 8.71
C LYS A 208 10.89 6.11 7.91
N ILE A 209 11.56 5.09 8.47
CA ILE A 209 11.73 3.78 7.81
C ILE A 209 10.37 3.10 7.61
N LYS A 210 9.47 3.15 8.61
CA LYS A 210 8.11 2.61 8.47
C LYS A 210 7.33 3.32 7.37
N ALA A 211 7.36 4.65 7.35
CA ALA A 211 6.71 5.43 6.31
C ALA A 211 7.29 5.14 4.92
N PHE A 212 8.61 4.99 4.81
CA PHE A 212 9.28 4.59 3.58
C PHE A 212 8.80 3.21 3.11
N PHE A 213 8.75 2.24 4.03
CA PHE A 213 8.28 0.88 3.72
C PHE A 213 6.83 0.89 3.25
N GLU A 214 5.92 1.54 3.98
CA GLU A 214 4.51 1.65 3.59
C GLU A 214 4.34 2.38 2.26
N LYS A 215 5.19 3.35 1.94
CA LYS A 215 5.16 4.07 0.66
C LYS A 215 5.63 3.22 -0.52
N PHE A 216 6.62 2.33 -0.36
CA PHE A 216 7.24 1.58 -1.47
C PHE A 216 7.00 0.07 -1.50
N LYS A 217 6.31 -0.48 -0.49
CA LYS A 217 5.87 -1.89 -0.48
C LYS A 217 4.97 -2.19 -1.68
N THR A 218 5.35 -3.18 -2.48
CA THR A 218 4.51 -3.84 -3.49
C THR A 218 3.63 -4.90 -2.83
N TRP A 219 2.46 -5.18 -3.43
CA TRP A 219 1.42 -6.08 -2.90
C TRP A 219 1.68 -7.52 -3.30
#